data_AF-A0A1V2RQ00-F1
#
_entry.id   AF-A0A1V2RQ00-F1
#
_cell.length_a   1.000
_cell.length_b   1.000
_cell.length_c   1.000
_cell.angle_alpha   90.00
_cell.angle_beta   90.00
_cell.angle_gamma   90.00
#
_symmetry.space_group_name_H-M   'P 1'
#
loop_
_entity.id
_entity.type
_entity.pdbx_description
1 polymer ?
#
loop_
_entity_poly.entity_id
_entity_poly.type
_entity_poly.pdbx_seq_one_letter_code
_entity_poly.pdbx_strand_id
1 'polypeptide(L)'
;MAHVTRVWCHKERVARISCSSCSTGSLAPTSLAENARLVDLVADGGAFVSMTTPGPEDAGRGVRTVRAFVRSDAARLAELVARVDAGELVIEVAERLPLAELAAVHARAADRFARIAELAADAEGGQLAERQLADPAAVHDPAATGQLAGKTVLIP
;
A
#
# COMPACT_ATOMS: atom_id res chain seq x y z
N MET A 1 -24.68 -27.26 9.29
CA MET A 1 -23.63 -27.83 8.42
C MET A 1 -23.72 -27.10 7.08
N ALA A 2 -22.82 -26.16 6.79
CA ALA A 2 -22.78 -25.49 5.49
C ALA A 2 -21.35 -24.99 5.19
N HIS A 3 -20.69 -25.76 4.34
CA HIS A 3 -19.71 -25.44 3.31
C HIS A 3 -18.76 -24.23 3.49
N VAL A 4 -17.50 -24.57 3.76
CA VAL A 4 -16.31 -23.75 3.47
C VAL A 4 -16.09 -23.76 1.96
N THR A 5 -16.28 -22.62 1.30
CA THR A 5 -15.86 -22.43 -0.10
C THR A 5 -14.47 -21.80 -0.10
N ARG A 6 -13.44 -22.63 -0.27
CA ARG A 6 -12.08 -22.18 -0.59
C ARG A 6 -12.06 -21.64 -2.01
N VAL A 7 -11.65 -20.38 -2.18
CA VAL A 7 -11.28 -19.82 -3.49
C VAL A 7 -9.80 -19.44 -3.42
N TRP A 8 -8.97 -20.33 -3.98
CA TRP A 8 -7.56 -20.08 -4.32
C TRP A 8 -7.55 -19.65 -5.79
N CYS A 9 -6.99 -18.47 -6.13
CA CYS A 9 -6.97 -17.98 -7.51
C CYS A 9 -5.53 -17.94 -8.05
N HIS A 10 -5.29 -18.77 -9.05
CA HIS A 10 -4.09 -18.88 -9.86
C HIS A 10 -4.01 -17.77 -10.93
N LYS A 11 -2.80 -17.47 -11.37
CA LYS A 11 -2.25 -16.19 -11.87
C LYS A 11 -2.81 -15.55 -13.17
N GLU A 12 -3.97 -15.90 -13.72
CA GLU A 12 -4.33 -15.51 -15.12
C GLU A 12 -5.64 -14.74 -15.36
N ARG A 13 -6.31 -14.16 -14.34
CA ARG A 13 -7.49 -13.29 -14.58
C ARG A 13 -7.58 -12.08 -13.65
N VAL A 14 -6.67 -11.12 -13.79
CA VAL A 14 -6.90 -9.76 -13.25
C VAL A 14 -7.49 -8.89 -14.37
N ALA A 15 -8.71 -9.23 -14.79
CA ALA A 15 -9.47 -8.40 -15.73
C ALA A 15 -10.99 -8.58 -15.57
N ARG A 16 -11.44 -8.82 -14.33
CA ARG A 16 -12.83 -8.63 -13.85
C ARG A 16 -12.94 -9.14 -12.40
N ILE A 17 -12.39 -8.38 -11.46
CA ILE A 17 -13.01 -8.30 -10.14
C ILE A 17 -13.93 -7.08 -10.25
N SER A 18 -15.23 -7.29 -10.08
CA SER A 18 -16.15 -6.20 -9.75
C SER A 18 -15.70 -5.67 -8.39
N CYS A 19 -14.82 -4.66 -8.41
CA CYS A 19 -14.21 -4.11 -7.22
C CYS A 19 -15.14 -3.02 -6.70
N SER A 20 -16.09 -3.39 -5.85
CA SER A 20 -16.98 -2.45 -5.16
C SER A 20 -16.25 -1.64 -4.07
N SER A 21 -14.93 -1.80 -3.91
CA SER A 21 -14.13 -1.14 -2.88
C SER A 21 -12.69 -0.87 -3.33
N CYS A 22 -12.50 -0.29 -4.51
CA CYS A 22 -11.16 0.15 -4.91
C CYS A 22 -10.71 1.29 -3.99
N SER A 23 -9.60 1.09 -3.27
CA SER A 23 -9.01 2.09 -2.38
C SER A 23 -7.70 2.62 -2.94
N THR A 24 -7.59 3.93 -3.12
CA THR A 24 -6.34 4.59 -3.55
C THR A 24 -5.65 5.16 -2.33
N GLY A 25 -4.39 4.79 -2.12
CA GLY A 25 -3.57 5.18 -0.96
C GLY A 25 -2.40 6.08 -1.35
N SER A 26 -2.21 7.23 -0.70
CA SER A 26 -0.95 8.01 -0.80
C SER A 26 -0.14 7.96 0.50
N LEU A 27 1.13 7.61 0.38
CA LEU A 27 2.11 7.60 1.47
C LEU A 27 3.21 8.66 1.29
N ALA A 28 3.21 9.36 0.15
CA ALA A 28 4.15 10.43 -0.16
C ALA A 28 3.64 11.78 0.40
N PRO A 29 4.53 12.75 0.65
CA PRO A 29 4.09 14.13 0.85
C PRO A 29 3.37 14.61 -0.41
N THR A 30 2.10 14.99 -0.29
CA THR A 30 1.29 15.58 -1.35
C THR A 30 0.62 16.84 -0.83
N SER A 31 0.34 17.80 -1.71
CA SER A 31 -0.49 18.96 -1.39
C SER A 31 -1.98 18.58 -1.33
N LEU A 32 -2.80 19.47 -0.73
CA LEU A 32 -4.25 19.31 -0.72
C LEU A 32 -4.85 19.26 -2.13
N ALA A 33 -4.32 20.09 -3.04
CA ALA A 33 -4.77 20.14 -4.43
C ALA A 33 -4.44 18.85 -5.19
N GLU A 34 -3.28 18.25 -4.93
CA GLU A 34 -2.93 16.95 -5.50
C GLU A 34 -3.82 15.83 -4.97
N ASN A 35 -4.13 15.82 -3.68
CA ASN A 35 -5.06 14.83 -3.12
C ASN A 35 -6.45 14.95 -3.75
N ALA A 36 -6.94 16.17 -4.01
CA ALA A 36 -8.20 16.36 -4.71
C ALA A 36 -8.18 15.73 -6.12
N ARG A 37 -7.08 15.87 -6.87
CA ARG A 37 -6.92 15.23 -8.18
C ARG A 37 -6.80 13.71 -8.09
N LEU A 38 -6.13 13.18 -7.07
CA LEU A 38 -5.97 11.74 -6.85
C LEU A 38 -7.29 11.06 -6.44
N VAL A 39 -8.19 11.79 -5.79
CA VAL A 39 -9.54 11.31 -5.46
C VAL A 39 -10.35 10.99 -6.71
N ASP A 40 -10.11 11.66 -7.84
CA ASP A 40 -10.81 11.39 -9.09
C ASP A 40 -10.55 9.97 -9.63
N LEU A 41 -9.41 9.37 -9.26
CA LEU A 41 -9.06 7.98 -9.59
C LEU A 41 -9.84 6.94 -8.79
N VAL A 42 -10.52 7.34 -7.71
CA VAL A 42 -11.30 6.44 -6.87
C VAL A 42 -12.63 6.16 -7.55
N ALA A 43 -13.05 4.89 -7.59
CA ALA A 43 -14.37 4.52 -8.09
C ALA A 43 -15.50 5.10 -7.21
N ASP A 44 -16.70 5.29 -7.78
CA ASP A 44 -17.87 5.76 -7.02
C ASP A 44 -18.12 4.85 -5.80
N GLY A 45 -18.40 5.45 -4.64
CA GLY A 45 -18.55 4.72 -3.38
C GLY A 45 -17.26 4.18 -2.76
N GLY A 46 -16.10 4.42 -3.39
CA GLY A 46 -14.79 3.94 -2.96
C GLY A 46 -14.20 4.70 -1.77
N ALA A 47 -12.92 4.45 -1.49
CA ALA A 47 -12.20 5.11 -0.40
C ALA A 47 -10.86 5.69 -0.87
N PHE A 48 -10.61 6.96 -0.57
CA PHE A 48 -9.30 7.56 -0.67
C PHE A 48 -8.63 7.53 0.70
N VAL A 49 -7.41 6.98 0.77
CA VAL A 49 -6.65 6.86 2.00
C VAL A 49 -5.35 7.67 1.87
N SER A 50 -5.03 8.46 2.87
CA SER A 50 -3.75 9.17 2.94
C SER A 50 -3.18 9.11 4.35
N MET A 51 -1.85 9.02 4.49
CA MET A 51 -1.21 9.12 5.81
C MET A 51 -0.68 10.53 6.10
N THR A 52 -0.19 11.21 5.06
CA THR A 52 0.57 12.46 5.19
C THR A 52 -0.37 13.66 5.23
N THR A 53 -1.02 13.95 4.11
CA THR A 53 -1.91 15.10 3.90
C THR A 53 -3.36 14.63 3.80
N PRO A 54 -4.35 15.27 4.46
CA PRO A 54 -5.74 14.85 4.35
C PRO A 54 -6.28 14.98 2.91
N GLY A 55 -7.28 14.16 2.57
CA GLY A 55 -8.07 14.35 1.36
C GLY A 55 -9.14 15.44 1.53
N PRO A 56 -9.86 15.82 0.46
CA PRO A 56 -11.00 16.74 0.56
C PRO A 56 -12.09 16.19 1.50
N GLU A 57 -12.77 17.08 2.24
CA GLU A 57 -13.84 16.69 3.18
C GLU A 57 -15.08 16.15 2.46
N ASP A 58 -15.42 16.74 1.30
CA ASP A 58 -16.48 16.25 0.41
C ASP A 58 -15.88 15.94 -0.97
N ALA A 59 -15.61 14.66 -1.19
CA ALA A 59 -15.13 14.16 -2.47
C ALA A 59 -16.25 13.99 -3.51
N GLY A 60 -17.52 14.15 -3.12
CA GLY A 60 -18.66 13.75 -3.94
C GLY A 60 -18.63 12.25 -4.28
N ARG A 61 -19.54 11.81 -5.17
CA ARG A 61 -19.57 10.44 -5.73
C ARG A 61 -19.66 9.30 -4.69
N GLY A 62 -20.01 9.62 -3.44
CA GLY A 62 -19.99 8.67 -2.31
C GLY A 62 -18.60 8.24 -1.88
N VAL A 63 -17.53 8.93 -2.29
CA VAL A 63 -16.15 8.58 -1.94
C VAL A 63 -15.84 9.01 -0.51
N ARG A 64 -15.27 8.08 0.27
CA ARG A 64 -14.83 8.35 1.66
C ARG A 64 -13.36 8.73 1.69
N THR A 65 -13.02 9.89 2.24
CA THR A 65 -11.62 10.28 2.47
C THR A 65 -11.21 9.91 3.90
N VAL A 66 -10.09 9.20 4.03
CA VAL A 66 -9.59 8.68 5.31
C VAL A 66 -8.14 9.12 5.49
N ARG A 67 -7.86 9.85 6.56
CA ARG A 67 -6.49 10.04 7.02
C ARG A 67 -6.10 8.90 7.94
N ALA A 68 -5.26 7.99 7.45
CA ALA A 68 -4.82 6.84 8.21
C ALA A 68 -3.73 7.22 9.22
N PHE A 69 -3.88 6.72 10.45
CA PHE A 69 -2.88 6.82 11.50
C PHE A 69 -2.58 5.43 12.05
N VAL A 70 -1.34 5.22 12.49
CA VAL A 70 -0.92 3.98 13.12
C VAL A 70 -1.27 4.03 14.60
N ARG A 71 -1.98 3.01 15.08
CA ARG A 71 -2.24 2.77 16.50
C ARG A 71 -1.68 1.41 16.90
N SER A 72 -0.96 1.38 18.01
CA SER A 72 -0.59 0.12 18.67
C SER A 72 -1.82 -0.48 19.32
N ASP A 73 -2.31 -1.59 18.78
CA ASP A 73 -3.48 -2.31 19.27
C ASP A 73 -3.18 -3.81 19.27
N ALA A 74 -2.99 -4.36 20.47
CA ALA A 74 -2.59 -5.75 20.64
C ALA A 74 -3.68 -6.74 20.16
N ALA A 75 -4.96 -6.41 20.33
CA ALA A 75 -6.05 -7.28 19.88
C ALA A 75 -6.10 -7.32 18.35
N ARG A 76 -5.93 -6.16 17.71
CA ARG A 76 -5.88 -6.08 16.24
C ARG A 76 -4.63 -6.75 15.66
N LEU A 77 -3.49 -6.63 16.34
CA LEU A 77 -2.28 -7.36 15.96
C LEU A 77 -2.48 -8.88 16.08
N ALA A 78 -3.13 -9.35 17.14
CA ALA A 78 -3.43 -10.77 17.32
C ALA A 78 -4.33 -11.33 16.20
N GLU A 79 -5.32 -10.55 15.75
CA GLU A 79 -6.17 -10.93 14.61
C GLU A 79 -5.35 -11.07 13.32
N LEU A 80 -4.41 -10.15 13.06
CA LEU A 80 -3.52 -10.23 11.90
C LEU A 80 -2.61 -11.46 11.97
N VAL A 81 -2.04 -11.75 13.14
CA VAL A 81 -1.21 -12.95 13.35
C VAL A 81 -2.03 -14.23 13.12
N ALA A 82 -3.25 -14.31 13.63
CA ALA A 82 -4.11 -15.47 13.41
C ALA A 82 -4.40 -15.74 11.92
N ARG A 83 -4.54 -14.69 11.11
CA ARG A 83 -4.69 -14.83 9.65
C ARG A 83 -3.41 -15.28 8.97
N VAL A 84 -2.25 -14.85 9.47
CA VAL A 84 -0.95 -15.35 8.98
C VAL A 84 -0.80 -16.83 9.29
N ASP A 85 -1.09 -17.24 10.53
CA ASP A 85 -1.02 -18.63 10.97
C ASP A 85 -2.00 -19.53 10.20
N ALA A 86 -3.20 -19.01 9.89
CA ALA A 86 -4.19 -19.70 9.06
C ALA A 86 -3.82 -19.74 7.56
N GLY A 87 -2.77 -19.04 7.13
CA GLY A 87 -2.38 -18.90 5.73
C GLY A 87 -3.33 -18.03 4.90
N GLU A 88 -4.21 -17.26 5.55
CA GLU A 88 -5.13 -16.30 4.93
C GLU A 88 -4.45 -14.97 4.63
N LEU A 89 -3.35 -14.67 5.34
CA LEU A 89 -2.49 -13.50 5.10
C LEU A 89 -1.04 -13.96 4.89
N VAL A 90 -0.51 -13.75 3.68
CA VAL A 90 0.89 -14.07 3.37
C VAL A 90 1.77 -12.86 3.62
N ILE A 91 2.87 -13.07 4.36
CA ILE A 91 3.92 -12.07 4.51
C ILE A 91 4.94 -12.31 3.40
N GLU A 92 5.07 -11.36 2.49
CA GLU A 92 6.11 -11.38 1.46
C GLU A 92 7.49 -11.14 2.09
N VAL A 93 8.26 -12.22 2.23
CA VAL A 93 9.64 -12.21 2.74
C VAL A 93 10.59 -12.28 1.54
N ALA A 94 11.34 -11.20 1.29
CA ALA A 94 12.27 -11.15 0.16
C ALA A 94 13.59 -11.87 0.45
N GLU A 95 14.08 -11.77 1.68
CA GLU A 95 15.33 -12.40 2.08
C GLU A 95 15.33 -12.73 3.57
N ARG A 96 16.13 -13.73 3.94
CA ARG A 96 16.42 -14.09 5.32
C ARG A 96 17.92 -14.04 5.53
N LEU A 97 18.38 -13.28 6.52
CA LEU A 97 19.80 -13.08 6.80
C LEU A 97 20.12 -13.40 8.26
N PRO A 98 21.33 -13.88 8.59
CA PRO A 98 21.75 -14.05 9.98
C PRO A 98 21.67 -12.73 10.75
N LEU A 99 21.38 -12.78 12.05
CA LEU A 99 21.36 -11.59 12.90
C LEU A 99 22.69 -10.82 12.88
N ALA A 100 23.81 -11.50 12.62
CA ALA A 100 25.13 -10.88 12.43
C ALA A 100 25.16 -9.83 11.30
N GLU A 101 24.26 -9.93 10.31
CA GLU A 101 24.15 -8.99 9.18
C GLU A 101 23.32 -7.74 9.52
N LEU A 102 22.82 -7.58 10.75
CA LEU A 102 21.94 -6.47 11.15
C LEU A 102 22.48 -5.09 10.75
N ALA A 103 23.79 -4.85 10.96
CA ALA A 103 24.42 -3.58 10.60
C ALA A 103 24.36 -3.32 9.09
N ALA A 104 24.63 -4.34 8.27
CA ALA A 104 24.55 -4.24 6.82
C ALA A 104 23.11 -4.01 6.36
N VAL A 105 22.12 -4.66 6.98
CA VAL A 105 20.70 -4.43 6.69
C VAL A 105 20.29 -2.98 7.00
N HIS A 106 20.72 -2.42 8.12
CA HIS A 106 20.45 -1.01 8.44
C HIS A 106 21.14 -0.04 7.49
N ALA A 107 22.39 -0.31 7.08
CA ALA A 107 23.07 0.52 6.08
C ALA A 107 22.31 0.53 4.74
N ARG A 108 21.94 -0.66 4.22
CA ARG A 108 21.11 -0.78 3.00
C ARG A 108 19.79 -0.03 3.12
N ALA A 109 19.16 -0.06 4.29
CA ALA A 109 17.90 0.64 4.52
C ALA A 109 18.10 2.17 4.55
N ALA A 110 19.15 2.64 5.23
CA ALA A 110 19.50 4.06 5.28
C ALA A 110 19.77 4.62 3.88
N ASP A 111 20.55 3.92 3.04
CA ASP A 111 20.81 4.31 1.65
C ASP A 111 19.51 4.41 0.84
N ARG A 112 18.60 3.45 1.03
CA ARG A 112 17.30 3.45 0.36
C ARG A 112 16.42 4.61 0.82
N PHE A 113 16.37 4.90 2.13
CA PHE A 113 15.61 6.02 2.66
C PHE A 113 16.19 7.36 2.22
N ALA A 114 17.51 7.50 2.17
CA ALA A 114 18.16 8.70 1.63
C ALA A 114 17.75 8.94 0.18
N ARG A 115 17.78 7.90 -0.66
CA ARG A 115 17.31 7.99 -2.05
C ARG A 115 15.83 8.34 -2.17
N ILE A 116 14.97 7.79 -1.30
CA ILE A 116 13.55 8.16 -1.26
C ILE A 116 13.39 9.63 -0.87
N ALA A 117 14.16 10.12 0.10
CA ALA A 117 14.13 11.51 0.52
C ALA A 117 14.59 12.46 -0.59
N GLU A 118 15.65 12.09 -1.35
CA GLU A 118 16.09 12.82 -2.55
C GLU A 118 14.97 12.87 -3.60
N LEU A 119 14.39 11.71 -3.96
CA LEU A 119 13.28 11.64 -4.91
C LEU A 119 12.06 12.45 -4.45
N ALA A 120 11.78 12.48 -3.15
CA ALA A 120 10.69 13.26 -2.58
C ALA A 120 11.00 14.77 -2.54
N ALA A 121 12.26 15.16 -2.41
CA ALA A 121 12.69 16.56 -2.47
C ALA A 121 12.64 17.09 -3.91
N ASP A 122 12.98 16.25 -4.89
CA ASP A 122 12.94 16.58 -6.32
C ASP A 122 11.52 16.51 -6.91
N ALA A 123 10.57 15.87 -6.21
CA ALA A 123 9.17 15.87 -6.59
C ALA A 123 8.54 17.23 -6.25
N GLU A 124 8.64 18.18 -7.18
CA GLU A 124 7.80 19.38 -7.20
C GLU A 124 6.33 18.98 -7.05
N GLY A 125 5.63 19.57 -6.07
CA GLY A 125 4.23 19.30 -5.76
C GLY A 125 3.33 19.52 -6.98
N GLY A 126 2.93 18.43 -7.64
CA GLY A 126 2.14 18.42 -8.86
C GLY A 126 2.40 17.18 -9.72
N GLN A 127 3.64 16.68 -9.78
CA GLN A 127 4.01 15.61 -10.71
C GLN A 127 3.46 14.23 -10.31
N LEU A 128 3.26 13.95 -9.01
CA LEU A 128 2.80 12.64 -8.58
C LEU A 128 1.37 12.38 -9.06
N ALA A 129 0.47 13.34 -8.83
CA ALA A 129 -0.92 13.25 -9.29
C ALA A 129 -0.97 13.13 -10.82
N GLU A 130 -0.21 13.96 -11.54
CA GLU A 130 -0.16 13.92 -13.01
C GLU A 130 0.30 12.57 -13.56
N ARG A 131 1.38 11.99 -13.01
CA ARG A 131 1.86 10.67 -13.40
C ARG A 131 0.84 9.58 -13.12
N GLN A 132 0.20 9.63 -11.97
CA GLN A 132 -0.81 8.66 -11.56
C GLN A 132 -2.09 8.73 -12.40
N LEU A 133 -2.51 9.94 -12.76
CA LEU A 133 -3.64 10.18 -13.65
C LEU A 133 -3.33 9.76 -15.09
N ALA A 134 -2.08 9.94 -15.53
CA ALA A 134 -1.63 9.52 -16.84
C ALA A 134 -1.56 7.99 -17.00
N ASP A 135 -1.19 7.27 -15.94
CA ASP A 135 -1.11 5.81 -15.93
C ASP A 135 -1.60 5.20 -14.60
N PRO A 136 -2.92 5.11 -14.40
CA PRO A 136 -3.48 4.50 -13.19
C PRO A 136 -3.21 2.99 -13.12
N ALA A 137 -2.89 2.33 -14.23
CA ALA A 137 -2.59 0.90 -14.25
C ALA A 137 -1.20 0.61 -13.67
N ALA A 138 -0.20 1.45 -13.96
CA ALA A 138 1.15 1.35 -13.37
C ALA A 138 1.20 1.51 -11.85
N VAL A 139 0.13 2.00 -11.22
CA VAL A 139 -0.04 2.05 -9.77
C VAL A 139 -0.25 0.66 -9.19
N HIS A 140 -1.02 -0.16 -9.90
CA HIS A 140 -1.47 -1.46 -9.44
C HIS A 140 -0.52 -2.58 -9.87
N ASP A 141 0.20 -2.39 -10.98
CA ASP A 141 1.08 -3.40 -11.58
C ASP A 141 2.28 -3.82 -10.70
N PRO A 142 3.00 -2.90 -10.01
CA PRO A 142 4.10 -3.25 -9.12
C PRO A 142 3.65 -4.00 -7.86
N ALA A 143 2.44 -3.69 -7.37
CA ALA A 143 1.83 -4.40 -6.25
C ALA A 143 1.39 -5.82 -6.67
N ALA A 144 0.89 -5.98 -7.91
CA ALA A 144 0.43 -7.26 -8.45
C ALA A 144 1.58 -8.21 -8.82
N THR A 145 2.76 -7.68 -9.16
CA THR A 145 3.96 -8.45 -9.52
C THR A 145 4.76 -8.94 -8.31
N GLY A 146 4.35 -8.59 -7.09
CA GLY A 146 5.07 -8.97 -5.86
C GLY A 146 6.43 -8.29 -5.71
N GLN A 147 6.70 -7.25 -6.50
CA GLN A 147 7.98 -6.58 -6.59
C GLN A 147 8.07 -5.35 -5.69
N LEU A 148 7.37 -5.37 -4.55
CA LEU A 148 7.79 -4.58 -3.41
C LEU A 148 8.99 -5.33 -2.82
N ALA A 149 10.10 -4.64 -2.52
CA ALA A 149 11.19 -5.24 -1.77
C ALA A 149 10.58 -5.81 -0.47
N GLY A 150 10.35 -7.12 -0.45
CA GLY A 150 9.68 -7.83 0.64
C GLY A 150 10.44 -7.64 1.94
N LYS A 151 9.88 -8.13 3.03
CA LYS A 151 10.52 -8.00 4.34
C LYS A 151 11.83 -8.79 4.37
N THR A 152 12.90 -8.14 4.82
CA THR A 152 14.12 -8.82 5.28
C THR A 152 13.85 -9.34 6.69
N VAL A 153 13.97 -10.66 6.90
CA VAL A 153 13.81 -11.28 8.22
C VAL A 153 15.18 -11.71 8.74
N LEU A 154 15.54 -11.24 9.93
CA LEU A 154 16.74 -11.69 10.61
C LEU A 154 16.47 -12.98 11.36
N ILE A 155 17.29 -14.00 11.10
CA ILE A 155 17.25 -15.28 11.80
C ILE A 155 18.35 -15.32 12.88
N PRO A 156 18.12 -16.01 14.01
CA PRO A 156 19.13 -16.16 15.06
C PRO A 156 20.47 -16.68 14.56
#